data_AF-A0A7W4W8H6-F1
#
_entry.id   AF-A0A7W4W8H6-F1
#
_cell.length_a   1.000
_cell.length_b   1.000
_cell.length_c   1.000
_cell.angle_alpha   90.00
_cell.angle_beta   90.00
_cell.angle_gamma   90.00
#
_symmetry.space_group_name_H-M   'P 1'
#
loop_
_entity.id
_entity.type
_entity.pdbx_description
1 polymer ?
#
loop_
_entity_poly.entity_id
_entity_poly.type
_entity_poly.pdbx_seq_one_letter_code
_entity_poly.pdbx_strand_id
1 'polypeptide(L)' 'MRRPNNRLKDIYEPGRGKAQIIDTPKQLAHVLWAASRGATGPRNVALLWMLFGSGLRINEAAQLKIRDVLTVN' A
#
# COMPACT_ATOMS: atom_id res chain seq x y z
N MET A 1 49.49 -1.99 1.07
CA MET A 1 48.37 -1.04 0.86
C MET A 1 47.06 -1.72 1.28
N ARG A 2 46.52 -1.42 2.47
CA ARG A 2 45.33 -2.10 3.02
C ARG A 2 44.07 -1.41 2.47
N ARG A 3 43.34 -2.04 1.54
CA ARG A 3 42.07 -1.50 1.05
C ARG A 3 41.01 -1.59 2.15
N PRO A 4 40.20 -0.54 2.41
CA PRO A 4 39.16 -0.59 3.44
C PRO A 4 38.04 -1.56 3.02
N ASN A 5 37.87 -2.66 3.75
CA ASN A 5 36.84 -3.69 3.49
C ASN A 5 35.39 -3.21 3.73
N ASN A 6 35.17 -1.95 4.10
CA ASN A 6 33.84 -1.42 4.42
C ASN A 6 33.16 -0.65 3.28
N ARG A 7 33.81 -0.46 2.12
CA ARG A 7 33.29 0.41 1.03
C ARG A 7 32.07 -0.17 0.29
N LEU A 8 31.80 -1.47 0.43
CA LEU A 8 30.72 -2.20 -0.26
C LEU A 8 29.63 -2.71 0.69
N LYS A 9 29.68 -2.32 1.97
CA LYS A 9 28.63 -2.71 2.91
C LYS A 9 27.45 -1.79 2.68
N ASP A 10 26.44 -2.29 1.99
CA ASP A 10 25.13 -1.64 1.93
C ASP A 10 24.65 -1.44 3.37
N ILE A 11 24.43 -0.18 3.74
CA ILE A 11 24.02 0.15 5.11
C ILE A 11 22.54 -0.22 5.18
N TYR A 12 22.28 -1.42 5.71
CA TYR A 12 20.92 -1.86 5.98
C TYR A 12 20.31 -0.98 7.07
N GLU A 13 19.49 -0.01 6.66
CA GLU A 13 18.68 0.83 7.54
C GLU A 13 17.31 0.16 7.74
N PRO A 14 17.03 -0.42 8.92
CA PRO A 14 15.75 -1.06 9.18
C PRO A 14 14.64 0.00 9.17
N GLY A 15 13.81 -0.01 8.12
CA GLY A 15 12.72 0.94 7.93
C GLY A 15 12.79 1.76 6.66
N ARG A 16 13.90 1.72 5.93
CA ARG A 16 14.05 2.36 4.62
C ARG A 16 13.07 1.72 3.64
N GLY A 17 12.15 2.51 3.08
CA GLY A 17 11.11 2.03 2.16
C GLY A 17 9.86 1.43 2.82
N LYS A 18 9.69 1.54 4.15
CA LYS A 18 8.39 1.26 4.76
C LYS A 18 7.33 2.23 4.23
N ALA A 19 6.10 1.76 4.10
CA ALA A 19 4.97 2.60 3.73
C ALA A 19 4.88 3.77 4.70
N GLN A 20 4.84 5.00 4.17
CA GLN A 20 4.61 6.18 5.00
C GLN A 20 3.24 6.06 5.67
N ILE A 21 3.20 6.29 6.97
CA ILE A 21 1.96 6.27 7.74
C ILE A 21 1.13 7.47 7.29
N ILE A 22 -0.16 7.24 7.02
CA ILE A 22 -1.11 8.32 6.79
C ILE A 22 -1.51 8.85 8.16
N ASP A 23 -0.90 9.96 8.55
CA ASP A 23 -1.12 10.57 9.87
C ASP A 23 -2.29 11.56 9.87
N THR A 24 -2.69 12.05 8.68
CA THR A 24 -3.72 13.08 8.55
C THR A 24 -4.81 12.74 7.53
N PRO A 25 -6.07 13.14 7.76
CA PRO A 25 -7.15 12.94 6.80
C PRO A 25 -6.88 13.58 5.42
N LYS A 26 -6.10 14.66 5.37
CA LYS A 26 -5.70 15.31 4.12
C LYS A 26 -4.81 14.43 3.24
N GLN A 27 -3.89 13.66 3.85
CA GLN A 27 -3.05 12.72 3.12
C GLN A 27 -3.89 11.58 2.54
N LEU A 28 -4.88 11.08 3.28
CA LEU A 28 -5.83 10.09 2.76
C LEU A 28 -6.62 10.64 1.56
N ALA A 29 -7.14 11.87 1.67
CA ALA A 29 -7.86 12.52 0.58
C ALA A 29 -6.99 12.67 -0.68
N HIS A 30 -5.71 13.03 -0.52
CA HIS A 30 -4.77 13.14 -1.63
C HIS A 30 -4.51 11.78 -2.30
N VAL A 31 -4.36 10.70 -1.53
CA VAL A 31 -4.16 9.34 -2.06
C VAL A 31 -5.42 8.85 -2.79
N LEU A 32 -6.60 9.07 -2.22
CA LEU A 32 -7.88 8.75 -2.88
C LEU A 32 -8.07 9.52 -4.18
N TRP A 33 -7.72 10.81 -4.20
CA TRP A 33 -7.73 11.62 -5.42
C TRP A 33 -6.75 11.10 -6.47
N ALA A 34 -5.53 10.73 -6.07
CA ALA A 34 -4.55 10.17 -7.00
C ALA A 34 -5.03 8.82 -7.58
N ALA A 35 -5.64 7.99 -6.74
CA ALA A 35 -6.12 6.66 -7.11
C ALA A 35 -7.39 6.69 -7.98
N SER A 36 -8.20 7.74 -7.90
CA SER A 36 -9.43 7.89 -8.71
C SER A 36 -9.16 8.21 -10.18
N ARG A 37 -7.92 8.54 -10.56
CA ARG A 37 -7.55 8.92 -11.93
C ARG A 37 -7.43 7.70 -12.87
N GLY A 38 -7.83 7.90 -14.12
CA GLY A 38 -7.69 6.92 -15.21
C GLY A 38 -8.80 5.87 -15.26
N ALA A 39 -8.71 4.96 -16.23
CA ALA A 39 -9.75 3.95 -16.49
C ALA A 39 -9.93 2.93 -15.35
N THR A 40 -8.90 2.71 -14.53
CA THR A 40 -8.95 1.82 -13.35
C THR A 40 -9.30 2.56 -12.06
N GLY A 41 -9.65 3.86 -12.14
CA GLY A 41 -9.91 4.71 -10.98
C GLY A 41 -10.91 4.14 -9.98
N PRO A 42 -12.12 3.73 -10.41
CA PRO A 42 -13.12 3.16 -9.51
C PRO A 42 -12.63 1.93 -8.77
N ARG A 43 -11.91 1.02 -9.46
CA ARG A 43 -11.32 -0.18 -8.85
C ARG A 43 -10.27 0.18 -7.80
N ASN A 44 -9.39 1.12 -8.11
CA ASN A 44 -8.30 1.51 -7.21
C ASN A 44 -8.83 2.19 -5.94
N VAL A 45 -9.86 3.02 -6.08
CA VAL A 45 -10.56 3.63 -4.93
C VAL A 45 -11.25 2.56 -4.08
N ALA A 46 -11.94 1.59 -4.69
CA ALA A 46 -12.55 0.49 -3.95
C ALA A 46 -11.51 -0.35 -3.18
N LEU A 47 -10.35 -0.63 -3.77
CA LEU A 47 -9.25 -1.31 -3.09
C LEU A 47 -8.73 -0.51 -1.89
N LEU A 48 -8.57 0.81 -2.02
CA LEU A 48 -8.18 1.66 -0.89
C LEU A 48 -9.21 1.63 0.22
N TRP A 49 -10.50 1.64 -0.09
CA TRP A 49 -11.55 1.47 0.90
C TRP A 49 -11.51 0.11 1.58
N MET A 50 -11.18 -0.96 0.87
CA MET A 50 -10.97 -2.26 1.51
C MET A 50 -9.77 -2.23 2.46
N LEU A 51 -8.64 -1.62 2.07
CA LEU A 51 -7.45 -1.53 2.93
C LEU A 51 -7.68 -0.68 4.18
N PHE A 52 -8.23 0.53 4.02
CA PHE A 52 -8.39 1.48 5.12
C PHE A 52 -9.69 1.27 5.92
N GLY A 53 -10.77 0.86 5.26
CA GLY A 53 -12.08 0.70 5.89
C GLY A 53 -12.23 -0.61 6.65
N SER A 54 -11.64 -1.70 6.14
CA SER A 54 -11.73 -3.02 6.79
C SER A 54 -10.43 -3.47 7.49
N GLY A 55 -9.33 -2.73 7.30
CA GLY A 55 -8.04 -3.04 7.93
C GLY A 55 -7.33 -4.27 7.35
N LEU A 56 -7.73 -4.71 6.15
CA LEU A 56 -7.10 -5.84 5.48
C LEU A 56 -5.66 -5.52 5.08
N ARG A 57 -4.80 -6.54 5.15
CA ARG A 57 -3.46 -6.45 4.55
C ARG A 57 -3.57 -6.43 3.03
N ILE A 58 -2.58 -5.82 2.38
CA ILE A 58 -2.58 -5.67 0.92
C ILE A 58 -2.70 -7.00 0.17
N ASN A 59 -2.07 -8.06 0.68
CA ASN A 59 -2.15 -9.39 0.08
C ASN A 59 -3.54 -10.02 0.23
N GLU A 60 -4.25 -9.73 1.31
CA GLU A 60 -5.60 -10.25 1.56
C GLU A 60 -6.60 -9.55 0.62
N ALA A 61 -6.54 -8.22 0.53
CA ALA A 61 -7.38 -7.44 -0.36
C ALA A 61 -7.18 -7.80 -1.84
N ALA A 62 -5.96 -8.16 -2.25
CA ALA A 62 -5.66 -8.57 -3.62
C ALA A 62 -6.19 -9.96 -3.98
N GLN A 63 -6.49 -10.81 -2.99
CA GLN A 63 -6.96 -12.18 -3.18
C GLN A 63 -8.47 -12.35 -2.94
N LEU A 64 -9.17 -11.27 -2.59
CA LEU A 64 -10.62 -11.28 -2.40
C LEU A 64 -11.34 -11.77 -3.66
N LYS A 65 -12.28 -12.70 -3.46
CA LYS A 65 -13.18 -13.20 -4.50
C LYS A 65 -14.55 -12.57 -4.32
N ILE A 66 -15.35 -12.53 -5.39
CA ILE A 66 -16.72 -11.98 -5.36
C ILE A 66 -17.55 -12.63 -4.25
N ARG A 67 -17.43 -13.95 -4.08
CA ARG A 67 -18.12 -14.73 -3.05
C ARG A 67 -17.77 -14.32 -1.61
N ASP A 68 -16.62 -13.69 -1.41
CA ASP A 68 -16.17 -13.25 -0.08
C ASP A 68 -16.80 -11.89 0.29
N VAL A 69 -17.39 -11.19 -0.68
CA VAL A 69 -17.98 -9.84 -0.52
C VAL A 69 -19.50 -9.86 -0.71
N LEU A 70 -19.99 -10.69 -1.63
CA LEU A 70 -21.40 -10.81 -1.96
C LEU A 70 -21.86 -12.24 -1.71
N THR A 71 -22.71 -12.41 -0.71
CA THR A 71 -23.47 -13.65 -0.53
C THR A 71 -24.61 -13.66 -1.54
N VAL A 72 -24.53 -14.51 -2.56
CA VAL A 72 -25.67 -14.79 -3.43
C VAL A 72 -26.57 -15.76 -2.67
N ASN A 73 -27.65 -15.25 -2.09
CA ASN A 73 -28.79 -16.08 -1.67
C ASN A 73 -29.56 -16.55 -2.90
#